data_AF-A0A915P8E7-F1
#
_entry.id   AF-A0A915P8E7-F1
#
_cell.length_a   1.000
_cell.length_b   1.000
_cell.length_c   1.000
_cell.angle_alpha   90.00
_cell.angle_beta   90.00
_cell.angle_gamma   90.00
#
_symmetry.space_group_name_H-M   'P 1'
#
loop_
_entity.id
_entity.type
_entity.pdbx_description
1 polymer ?
#
loop_
_entity_poly.entity_id
_entity_poly.type
_entity_poly.pdbx_seq_one_letter_code
_entity_poly.pdbx_strand_id
1 'polypeptide(L)'
;MYWTIQPIISKSALVTELTYKFAGFERFSSLLFDSLLGIVIINSIPTEWQLIENFWKIVFLSIEQLENVINWLTQNPAGLKLNDALNTFLSNFFLYHIHLWKSYIIALQHSSVDRIFLVGFSTLGFSVLIAFISDFLRIVSLHLFLVPEKQHY
;
A
#
# COMPACT_ATOMS: atom_id res chain seq x y z
N MET A 1 -7.72 -12.47 -21.06
CA MET A 1 -7.40 -11.96 -19.71
C MET A 1 -6.09 -12.53 -19.16
N TYR A 2 -5.75 -13.81 -19.36
CA TYR A 2 -4.48 -14.41 -18.90
C TYR A 2 -3.22 -13.80 -19.58
N TRP A 3 -3.29 -13.55 -20.89
CA TRP A 3 -2.16 -13.04 -21.69
C TRP A 3 -1.78 -11.58 -21.43
N THR A 4 -2.70 -10.77 -20.88
CA THR A 4 -2.45 -9.36 -20.56
C THR A 4 -1.73 -9.15 -19.23
N ILE A 5 -1.80 -10.11 -18.30
CA ILE A 5 -1.24 -9.99 -16.94
C ILE A 5 0.11 -10.71 -16.82
N GLN A 6 0.39 -11.68 -17.69
CA GLN A 6 1.64 -12.44 -17.77
C GLN A 6 2.92 -11.57 -17.75
N PRO A 7 3.04 -10.49 -18.56
CA PRO A 7 4.24 -9.64 -18.54
C PRO A 7 4.40 -8.84 -17.23
N ILE A 8 3.31 -8.53 -16.54
CA ILE A 8 3.32 -7.83 -15.24
C ILE A 8 3.79 -8.77 -14.13
N ILE A 9 3.28 -10.01 -14.12
CA ILE A 9 3.67 -11.04 -13.14
C ILE A 9 5.12 -11.48 -13.34
N SER A 10 5.59 -11.59 -14.58
CA SER A 10 6.98 -12.01 -14.88
C SER A 10 8.05 -10.98 -14.46
N LYS A 11 7.67 -9.70 -14.30
CA LYS A 11 8.55 -8.60 -13.85
C LYS A 11 8.36 -8.24 -12.37
N SER A 12 7.48 -8.96 -11.68
CA SER A 12 7.24 -8.76 -10.25
C SER A 12 8.55 -9.00 -9.49
N ALA A 13 8.97 -7.98 -8.74
CA ALA A 13 10.13 -8.07 -7.86
C ALA A 13 9.92 -9.16 -6.81
N LEU A 14 8.67 -9.34 -6.34
CA LEU A 14 8.30 -10.40 -5.40
C LEU A 14 8.48 -11.78 -6.02
N VAL A 15 7.96 -12.03 -7.23
CA VAL A 15 8.11 -13.34 -7.90
C VAL A 15 9.58 -13.63 -8.18
N THR A 16 10.34 -12.61 -8.58
CA THR A 16 11.79 -12.73 -8.79
C THR A 16 12.51 -13.07 -7.49
N GLU A 17 12.15 -12.42 -6.38
CA GLU A 17 12.74 -12.67 -5.07
C GLU A 17 12.37 -14.06 -4.54
N LEU A 18 11.11 -14.48 -4.65
CA LEU A 18 10.69 -15.83 -4.24
C LEU A 18 11.39 -16.91 -5.09
N THR A 19 11.41 -16.74 -6.41
CA THR A 19 12.12 -17.69 -7.29
C THR A 19 13.62 -17.70 -7.01
N TYR A 20 14.24 -16.54 -6.74
CA TYR A 20 15.63 -16.43 -6.31
C TYR A 20 15.89 -17.17 -5.00
N LYS A 21 14.98 -17.04 -4.01
CA LYS A 21 15.05 -17.71 -2.71
C LYS A 21 14.89 -19.24 -2.83
N PHE A 22 14.10 -19.74 -3.77
CA PHE A 22 13.90 -21.18 -3.97
C PHE A 22 14.84 -21.82 -5.01
N ALA A 23 15.74 -21.07 -5.65
CA ALA A 23 16.56 -21.55 -6.77
C ALA A 23 17.81 -22.39 -6.42
N GLY A 24 18.24 -22.50 -5.15
CA GLY A 24 19.38 -23.37 -4.81
C GLY A 24 19.92 -23.28 -3.36
N PHE A 25 20.56 -24.38 -2.92
CA PHE A 25 21.03 -24.59 -1.53
C PHE A 25 22.18 -23.66 -1.09
N GLU A 26 23.04 -23.21 -2.00
CA GLU A 26 24.20 -22.36 -1.64
C GLU A 26 23.81 -20.97 -1.10
N ARG A 27 22.56 -20.56 -1.32
CA ARG A 27 22.02 -19.26 -0.89
C ARG A 27 21.30 -19.32 0.46
N PHE A 28 21.32 -20.49 1.09
CA PHE A 28 20.74 -20.72 2.41
C PHE A 28 21.33 -19.79 3.48
N SER A 29 22.61 -19.41 3.38
CA SER A 29 23.26 -18.47 4.30
C SER A 29 22.64 -17.07 4.27
N SER A 30 22.38 -16.54 3.06
CA SER A 30 21.72 -15.24 2.88
C SER A 30 20.26 -15.27 3.34
N LEU A 31 19.58 -16.40 3.14
CA LEU A 31 18.22 -16.62 3.61
C LEU A 31 18.14 -16.64 5.13
N LEU A 32 19.03 -17.40 5.77
CA LEU A 32 19.11 -17.44 7.23
C LEU A 32 19.39 -16.06 7.80
N PHE A 33 20.33 -15.30 7.20
CA PHE A 33 20.63 -13.95 7.66
C PHE A 33 19.42 -13.02 7.52
N ASP A 34 18.74 -13.02 6.36
CA ASP A 34 17.55 -12.20 6.11
C ASP A 34 16.35 -12.56 7.00
N SER A 35 16.12 -13.86 7.25
CA SER A 35 15.10 -14.34 8.20
C SER A 35 15.47 -14.03 9.66
N LEU A 36 16.74 -14.18 10.05
CA LEU A 36 17.21 -13.81 11.40
C LEU A 36 17.03 -12.31 11.63
N LEU A 37 17.36 -11.48 10.65
CA LEU A 37 17.17 -10.03 10.71
C LEU A 37 15.68 -9.69 10.87
N GLY A 38 14.80 -10.34 10.12
CA GLY A 38 13.34 -10.24 10.29
C GLY A 38 12.87 -10.61 11.70
N ILE A 39 13.34 -11.74 12.23
CA ILE A 39 13.00 -12.22 13.58
C ILE A 39 13.56 -11.27 14.67
N VAL A 40 14.76 -10.71 14.49
CA VAL A 40 15.31 -9.74 15.44
C VAL A 40 14.47 -8.46 15.45
N ILE A 41 14.03 -7.99 14.28
CA ILE A 41 13.16 -6.80 14.17
C ILE A 41 11.83 -7.03 14.90
N ILE A 42 11.16 -8.18 14.70
CA ILE A 42 9.87 -8.43 15.36
C ILE A 42 9.99 -8.59 16.87
N ASN A 43 11.10 -9.14 17.37
CA ASN A 43 11.36 -9.25 18.82
C ASN A 43 11.84 -7.93 19.45
N SER A 44 12.41 -7.02 18.65
CA SER A 44 12.83 -5.68 19.09
C SER A 44 11.65 -4.71 19.15
N ILE A 45 10.56 -5.02 18.47
CA ILE A 45 9.29 -4.33 18.65
C ILE A 45 8.76 -4.70 20.05
N PRO A 46 8.66 -3.76 21.00
CA PRO A 46 8.13 -4.05 22.33
C PRO A 46 6.75 -4.69 22.19
N THR A 47 6.51 -5.74 22.98
CA THR A 47 5.44 -6.76 22.89
C THR A 47 4.00 -6.23 23.06
N GLU A 48 3.78 -4.95 22.84
CA GLU A 48 2.49 -4.32 22.90
C GLU A 48 2.05 -4.07 21.46
N TRP A 49 0.96 -4.74 21.06
CA TRP A 49 0.21 -4.51 19.82
C TRP A 49 -0.15 -3.03 19.58
N GLN A 50 0.13 -2.16 20.54
CA GLN A 50 0.20 -0.70 20.46
C GLN A 50 0.85 -0.17 19.19
N LEU A 51 1.93 -0.76 18.64
CA LEU A 51 2.47 -0.25 17.37
C LEU A 51 1.49 -0.41 16.21
N ILE A 52 0.81 -1.55 16.14
CA ILE A 52 -0.20 -1.83 15.12
C ILE A 52 -1.44 -0.94 15.37
N GLU A 53 -1.87 -0.81 16.62
CA GLU A 53 -2.98 0.08 16.98
C GLU A 53 -2.66 1.55 16.68
N ASN A 54 -1.45 2.01 16.99
CA ASN A 54 -0.99 3.37 16.70
C ASN A 54 -0.84 3.60 15.20
N PHE A 55 -0.34 2.61 14.45
CA PHE A 55 -0.32 2.65 13.00
C PHE A 55 -1.73 2.85 12.44
N TRP A 56 -2.70 2.03 12.85
CA TRP A 56 -4.09 2.19 12.41
C TRP A 56 -4.68 3.54 12.83
N LYS A 57 -4.42 4.02 14.05
CA LYS A 57 -4.84 5.36 14.49
C LYS A 57 -4.28 6.45 13.58
N ILE A 58 -2.99 6.43 13.27
CA ILE A 58 -2.35 7.41 12.38
C ILE A 58 -2.97 7.35 10.97
N VAL A 59 -3.24 6.15 10.46
CA VAL A 59 -3.90 5.97 9.16
C VAL A 59 -5.31 6.58 9.16
N PHE A 60 -6.13 6.31 10.17
CA PHE A 60 -7.47 6.89 10.27
C PHE A 60 -7.46 8.40 10.46
N LEU A 61 -6.54 8.91 11.28
CA LEU A 61 -6.33 10.36 11.44
C LEU A 61 -5.92 11.02 10.11
N SER A 62 -5.08 10.36 9.32
CA SER A 62 -4.67 10.85 8.00
C SER A 62 -5.85 10.89 7.02
N ILE A 63 -6.70 9.87 7.03
CA ILE A 63 -7.93 9.83 6.23
C ILE A 63 -8.85 10.98 6.61
N GLU A 64 -9.10 11.19 7.90
CA GLU A 64 -9.97 12.26 8.41
C GLU A 64 -9.42 13.64 8.04
N GLN A 65 -8.11 13.87 8.19
CA GLN A 65 -7.47 15.11 7.76
C GLN A 65 -7.64 15.36 6.27
N LEU A 66 -7.52 14.32 5.44
CA LEU A 66 -7.68 14.44 3.99
C LEU A 66 -9.13 14.74 3.60
N GLU A 67 -10.11 14.07 4.23
CA GLU A 67 -11.55 14.36 4.07
C GLU A 67 -11.83 15.85 4.44
N ASN A 68 -11.27 16.32 5.55
CA ASN A 68 -11.42 17.70 6.01
C ASN A 68 -10.79 18.72 5.06
N VAL A 69 -9.60 18.44 4.53
CA VAL A 69 -8.94 19.33 3.55
C VAL A 69 -9.76 19.45 2.26
N ILE A 70 -10.32 18.36 1.76
CA ILE A 70 -11.14 18.38 0.54
C ILE A 70 -12.46 19.13 0.77
N ASN A 71 -13.11 18.87 1.91
CA ASN A 71 -14.33 19.60 2.29
C ASN A 71 -14.05 21.10 2.43
N TRP A 72 -12.92 21.47 3.03
CA TRP A 72 -12.49 22.86 3.15
C TRP A 72 -12.21 23.48 1.77
N LEU A 73 -11.52 22.77 0.87
CA LEU A 73 -11.24 23.24 -0.49
C LEU A 73 -12.52 23.46 -1.30
N THR A 74 -13.58 22.68 -1.02
CA THR A 74 -14.90 22.83 -1.64
C THR A 74 -15.60 24.11 -1.17
N GLN A 75 -15.48 24.44 0.12
CA GLN A 75 -16.15 25.59 0.74
C GLN A 75 -15.38 26.90 0.59
N ASN A 76 -14.05 26.84 0.49
CA ASN A 76 -13.17 27.98 0.35
C ASN A 76 -12.07 27.67 -0.67
N PRO A 77 -12.26 28.00 -1.96
CA PRO A 77 -11.24 27.76 -2.97
C PRO A 77 -10.06 28.68 -2.64
N ALA A 78 -8.98 28.09 -2.10
CA ALA A 78 -7.82 28.74 -1.46
C ALA A 78 -6.98 29.66 -2.37
N GLY A 79 -7.62 30.60 -3.07
CA GLY A 79 -7.05 31.34 -4.19
C GLY A 79 -6.94 30.54 -5.49
N LEU A 80 -7.33 29.26 -5.51
CA LEU A 80 -7.45 28.49 -6.75
C LEU A 80 -8.65 29.02 -7.54
N LYS A 81 -8.39 29.68 -8.68
CA LYS A 81 -9.43 30.19 -9.60
C LYS A 81 -10.05 29.03 -10.39
N LEU A 82 -10.67 28.08 -9.68
CA LEU A 82 -11.47 27.01 -10.28
C LEU A 82 -12.92 27.46 -10.39
N ASN A 83 -13.58 26.97 -11.44
CA ASN A 83 -15.03 27.06 -11.58
C ASN A 83 -15.69 26.20 -10.48
N ASP A 84 -16.76 26.70 -9.86
CA ASP A 84 -17.54 26.00 -8.83
C ASP A 84 -17.96 24.58 -9.27
N ALA A 85 -18.32 24.42 -10.54
CA ALA A 85 -18.67 23.12 -11.12
C ALA A 85 -17.47 22.15 -11.13
N LEU A 86 -16.26 22.66 -11.41
CA LEU A 86 -15.03 21.86 -11.42
C LEU A 86 -14.58 21.52 -10.00
N ASN A 87 -14.69 22.47 -9.06
CA ASN A 87 -14.35 22.23 -7.65
C ASN A 87 -15.24 21.14 -7.04
N THR A 88 -16.55 21.20 -7.30
CA THR A 88 -17.51 20.20 -6.84
C THR A 88 -17.24 18.82 -7.44
N PHE A 89 -16.95 18.76 -8.75
CA PHE A 89 -16.59 17.51 -9.42
C PHE A 89 -15.32 16.89 -8.82
N LEU A 90 -14.27 17.70 -8.64
CA LEU A 90 -12.99 17.25 -8.11
C LEU A 90 -13.09 16.79 -6.65
N SER A 91 -13.85 17.52 -5.83
CA SER A 91 -14.14 17.16 -4.45
C SER A 91 -14.85 15.81 -4.35
N ASN A 92 -15.93 15.62 -5.12
CA ASN A 92 -16.65 14.35 -5.17
C ASN A 92 -15.77 13.19 -5.65
N PHE A 93 -14.92 13.43 -6.65
CA PHE A 93 -13.98 12.43 -7.16
C PHE A 93 -12.98 11.97 -6.09
N PHE A 94 -12.37 12.91 -5.35
CA PHE A 94 -11.41 12.56 -4.30
C PHE A 94 -12.07 11.96 -3.07
N LEU A 95 -13.21 12.49 -2.62
CA LEU A 95 -13.97 11.93 -1.50
C LEU A 95 -14.41 10.49 -1.77
N TYR A 96 -14.87 10.20 -2.98
CA TYR A 96 -15.22 8.84 -3.38
C TYR A 96 -14.02 7.88 -3.25
N HIS A 97 -12.85 8.28 -3.73
CA HIS A 97 -11.64 7.46 -3.61
C HIS A 97 -11.23 7.24 -2.15
N ILE A 98 -11.32 8.28 -1.31
CA ILE A 98 -10.99 8.17 0.11
C ILE A 98 -11.95 7.22 0.82
N HIS A 99 -13.25 7.29 0.55
CA HIS A 99 -14.23 6.35 1.10
C HIS A 99 -13.96 4.90 0.70
N LEU A 100 -13.58 4.69 -0.56
CA LEU A 100 -13.22 3.37 -1.06
C LEU A 100 -11.96 2.82 -0.36
N TRP A 101 -10.92 3.65 -0.24
CA TRP A 101 -9.68 3.33 0.47
C TRP A 101 -9.91 3.03 1.95
N LYS A 102 -10.70 3.87 2.62
CA LYS A 102 -11.12 3.67 4.02
C LYS A 102 -11.82 2.33 4.21
N SER A 103 -12.67 1.93 3.27
CA SER A 103 -13.38 0.65 3.32
C SER A 103 -12.41 -0.54 3.23
N TYR A 104 -11.40 -0.47 2.36
CA TYR A 104 -10.36 -1.51 2.28
C TYR A 104 -9.50 -1.57 3.56
N ILE A 105 -9.13 -0.41 4.10
CA ILE A 105 -8.34 -0.30 5.33
C ILE A 105 -9.09 -0.92 6.52
N ILE A 106 -10.39 -0.63 6.66
CA ILE A 106 -11.24 -1.24 7.70
C ILE A 106 -11.30 -2.77 7.54
N ALA A 107 -11.45 -3.26 6.31
CA ALA A 107 -11.46 -4.71 6.04
C ALA A 107 -10.13 -5.37 6.42
N LEU A 108 -8.99 -4.72 6.13
CA LEU A 108 -7.66 -5.20 6.51
C LEU A 108 -7.43 -5.22 8.02
N GLN A 109 -7.87 -4.18 8.74
CA GLN A 109 -7.77 -4.10 10.19
C GLN A 109 -8.61 -5.18 10.89
N HIS A 110 -9.83 -5.42 10.43
CA HIS A 110 -10.75 -6.35 11.10
C HIS A 110 -10.34 -7.82 10.92
N SER A 111 -9.73 -8.17 9.78
CA SER A 111 -9.50 -9.57 9.41
C SER A 111 -8.35 -10.27 10.15
N SER A 112 -7.70 -9.65 11.14
CA SER A 112 -6.42 -10.14 11.73
C SER A 112 -5.29 -10.34 10.71
N VAL A 113 -5.51 -9.85 9.48
CA VAL A 113 -4.65 -10.04 8.32
C VAL A 113 -3.35 -9.26 8.51
N ASP A 114 -3.41 -8.13 9.18
CA ASP A 114 -2.26 -7.33 9.63
C ASP A 114 -1.29 -8.15 10.49
N ARG A 115 -1.78 -8.94 11.44
CA ARG A 115 -0.96 -9.80 12.29
C ARG A 115 -0.34 -10.95 11.51
N ILE A 116 -1.13 -11.60 10.64
CA ILE A 116 -0.65 -12.71 9.81
C ILE A 116 0.42 -12.23 8.82
N PHE A 117 0.21 -11.06 8.21
CA PHE A 117 1.22 -10.45 7.33
C PHE A 117 2.49 -10.10 8.09
N LEU A 118 2.39 -9.50 9.28
CA LEU A 118 3.57 -9.13 10.06
C LEU A 118 4.44 -10.35 10.40
N VAL A 119 3.82 -11.44 10.86
CA VAL A 119 4.51 -12.70 11.17
C VAL A 119 5.03 -13.38 9.89
N GLY A 120 4.22 -13.42 8.83
CA GLY A 120 4.60 -14.00 7.54
C GLY A 120 5.80 -13.31 6.89
N PHE A 121 5.82 -11.98 6.85
CA PHE A 121 6.95 -11.23 6.31
C PHE A 121 8.20 -11.31 7.19
N SER A 122 8.04 -11.35 8.52
CA SER A 122 9.16 -11.53 9.43
C SER A 122 9.87 -12.87 9.26
N THR A 123 9.12 -13.93 8.91
CA THR A 123 9.67 -15.29 8.75
C THR A 123 10.24 -15.53 7.36
N LEU A 124 9.59 -15.00 6.32
CA LEU A 124 10.05 -15.06 4.93
C LEU A 124 11.26 -14.14 4.64
N GLY A 125 11.51 -13.16 5.51
CA GLY A 125 12.67 -12.27 5.48
C GLY A 125 12.36 -10.87 4.93
N PHE A 126 13.19 -9.90 5.32
CA PHE A 126 12.97 -8.47 5.06
C PHE A 126 13.00 -8.12 3.56
N SER A 127 13.79 -8.86 2.78
CA SER A 127 13.86 -8.64 1.32
C SER A 127 12.53 -8.90 0.60
N VAL A 128 11.72 -9.87 1.09
CA VAL A 128 10.39 -10.18 0.53
C VAL A 128 9.39 -9.05 0.78
N LEU A 129 9.49 -8.41 1.95
CA LEU A 129 8.65 -7.26 2.28
C LEU A 129 8.98 -6.05 1.38
N ILE A 130 10.27 -5.78 1.14
CA ILE A 130 10.69 -4.73 0.20
C ILE A 130 10.20 -5.03 -1.22
N ALA A 131 10.32 -6.28 -1.67
CA ALA A 131 9.87 -6.70 -2.99
C ALA A 131 8.34 -6.55 -3.17
N PHE A 132 7.57 -6.89 -2.12
CA PHE A 132 6.13 -6.68 -2.09
C PHE A 132 5.76 -5.19 -2.16
N ILE A 133 6.42 -4.34 -1.36
CA ILE A 133 6.19 -2.89 -1.38
C ILE A 133 6.53 -2.31 -2.77
N SER A 134 7.65 -2.74 -3.36
CA SER A 134 8.05 -2.32 -4.71
C SER A 134 6.97 -2.67 -5.75
N ASP A 135 6.42 -3.88 -5.70
CA ASP A 135 5.37 -4.28 -6.64
C ASP A 135 4.04 -3.56 -6.38
N PHE A 136 3.69 -3.32 -5.11
CA PHE A 136 2.53 -2.50 -4.76
C PHE A 136 2.67 -1.08 -5.30
N LEU A 137 3.82 -0.43 -5.10
CA LEU A 137 4.10 0.91 -5.63
C LEU A 137 4.02 0.92 -7.16
N ARG A 138 4.55 -0.10 -7.85
CA ARG A 138 4.42 -0.22 -9.31
C ARG A 138 2.96 -0.30 -9.75
N ILE A 139 2.12 -1.06 -9.04
CA ILE A 139 0.68 -1.15 -9.34
C ILE A 139 -0.01 0.20 -9.12
N VAL A 140 0.27 0.88 -8.01
CA VAL A 140 -0.29 2.22 -7.72
C VAL A 140 0.16 3.23 -8.78
N SER A 141 1.45 3.25 -9.14
CA SER A 141 1.95 4.10 -10.23
C SER A 141 1.27 3.78 -11.56
N LEU A 142 1.12 2.50 -11.91
CA LEU A 142 0.38 2.09 -13.10
C LEU A 142 -1.08 2.54 -13.04
N HIS A 143 -1.75 2.44 -11.89
CA HIS A 143 -3.10 2.97 -11.72
C HIS A 143 -3.14 4.49 -11.96
N LEU A 144 -2.16 5.23 -11.45
CA LEU A 144 -2.09 6.68 -11.67
C LEU A 144 -1.82 7.05 -13.14
N PHE A 145 -1.01 6.26 -13.86
CA PHE A 145 -0.72 6.47 -15.28
C PHE A 145 -1.81 5.94 -16.23
N LEU A 146 -2.54 4.90 -15.83
CA LEU A 146 -3.57 4.24 -16.64
C LEU A 146 -5.00 4.72 -16.33
N VAL A 147 -5.20 5.51 -15.26
CA VAL A 147 -6.44 6.30 -15.11
C VAL A 147 -6.49 7.24 -16.32
N PRO A 148 -7.42 7.01 -17.24
CA PRO A 148 -7.35 7.64 -18.54
C PRO A 148 -7.66 9.13 -18.36
N GLU A 149 -6.75 9.96 -18.83
CA GLU A 149 -7.04 11.28 -19.38
C GLU A 149 -8.05 11.08 -20.53
N LYS A 150 -9.33 10.85 -20.20
CA LYS A 150 -10.42 11.13 -21.13
C LYS A 150 -10.75 12.60 -21.01
N GLN A 151 -9.81 13.44 -21.47
CA GLN A 151 -10.11 14.80 -21.88
C GLN A 151 -10.19 14.85 -23.40
N HIS A 152 -11.42 15.07 -23.87
CA HIS A 152 -11.81 15.73 -25.12
C HIS A 152 -11.31 15.17 -26.47
N TYR A 153 -12.20 14.41 -27.12
CA TYR A 153 -12.64 14.68 -28.49
C TYR A 153 -14.17 14.68 -28.53
#